data_AF-A0A7S0JHT0-F1
#
_entry.id   AF-A0A7S0JHT0-F1
#
_cell.length_a   1.000
_cell.length_b   1.000
_cell.length_c   1.000
_cell.angle_alpha   90.00
_cell.angle_beta   90.00
_cell.angle_gamma   90.00
#
_symmetry.space_group_name_H-M   'P 1'
#
loop_
_entity.id
_entity.type
_entity.pdbx_description
1 polymer ?
#
loop_
_entity_poly.entity_id
_entity_poly.type
_entity_poly.pdbx_seq_one_letter_code
_entity_poly.pdbx_strand_id
1 'polypeptide(L)'
;TASAAGVATDGDVAAAAKARKKGVVGTTSSGMGVAVPYDKESEMGYRKLHLTGKELRRLLDRILAAPPSERSKHQADLDELINWANIANDESDFGASLQLGADLLNHDELFAAHAAQMLRTAYSLL
;
A
#
# COMPACT_ATOMS: atom_id res chain seq x y z
N THR A 1 -20.85 -31.63 -20.53
CA THR A 1 -19.38 -31.48 -20.46
C THR A 1 -18.91 -30.57 -21.58
N ALA A 2 -18.98 -29.26 -21.36
CA ALA A 2 -18.35 -28.23 -22.18
C ALA A 2 -18.45 -26.90 -21.41
N SER A 3 -17.32 -26.23 -21.26
CA SER A 3 -17.25 -24.81 -20.91
C SER A 3 -17.95 -24.03 -22.04
N ALA A 4 -19.16 -23.52 -21.77
CA ALA A 4 -20.00 -22.82 -22.75
C ALA A 4 -19.96 -21.28 -22.60
N ALA A 5 -19.02 -20.77 -21.83
CA ALA A 5 -18.63 -19.36 -21.80
C ALA A 5 -17.12 -19.36 -21.57
N GLY A 6 -16.36 -18.48 -22.21
CA GLY A 6 -14.90 -18.37 -22.06
C GLY A 6 -14.44 -17.92 -20.65
N VAL A 7 -15.07 -18.45 -19.61
CA VAL A 7 -14.79 -18.25 -18.20
C VAL A 7 -13.70 -19.24 -17.81
N ALA A 8 -12.62 -18.70 -17.24
CA ALA A 8 -11.48 -19.46 -16.75
C ALA A 8 -11.92 -20.53 -15.74
N THR A 9 -11.28 -21.70 -15.78
CA THR A 9 -11.52 -22.74 -14.78
C THR A 9 -10.89 -22.36 -13.44
N ASP A 10 -11.31 -22.98 -12.33
CA ASP A 10 -10.68 -22.76 -11.01
C ASP A 10 -9.17 -23.01 -11.04
N GLY A 11 -8.71 -23.98 -11.84
CA GLY A 11 -7.29 -24.26 -12.05
C GLY A 11 -6.56 -23.10 -12.74
N ASP A 12 -7.18 -22.49 -13.75
CA ASP A 12 -6.62 -21.34 -14.48
C ASP A 12 -6.54 -20.10 -13.58
N VAL A 13 -7.58 -19.86 -12.76
CA VAL A 13 -7.60 -18.75 -11.79
C VAL A 13 -6.50 -18.93 -10.73
N ALA A 14 -6.32 -20.15 -10.20
CA ALA A 14 -5.27 -20.44 -9.25
C ALA A 14 -3.86 -20.26 -9.84
N ALA A 15 -3.66 -20.66 -11.10
CA ALA A 15 -2.40 -20.46 -11.81
C ALA A 15 -2.11 -18.96 -12.03
N ALA A 16 -3.10 -18.17 -12.46
CA ALA A 16 -2.98 -16.73 -12.64
C ALA A 16 -2.67 -16.01 -11.31
N ALA A 17 -3.36 -16.37 -10.23
CA ALA A 17 -3.10 -15.84 -8.89
C ALA A 17 -1.68 -16.16 -8.42
N LYS A 18 -1.19 -17.38 -8.66
CA LYS A 18 0.19 -17.78 -8.34
C LYS A 18 1.22 -17.02 -9.19
N ALA A 19 0.93 -16.76 -10.47
CA ALA A 19 1.78 -15.97 -11.33
C ALA A 19 1.89 -14.52 -10.84
N ARG A 20 0.75 -13.87 -10.52
CA ARG A 20 0.71 -12.52 -9.96
C ARG A 20 1.52 -12.40 -8.68
N LYS A 21 1.39 -13.37 -7.76
CA LYS A 21 2.12 -13.36 -6.48
C LYS A 21 3.64 -13.24 -6.64
N LYS A 22 4.21 -13.66 -7.77
CA LYS A 22 5.66 -13.52 -8.05
C LYS A 22 6.09 -12.07 -8.33
N GLY A 23 5.17 -11.22 -8.77
CA GLY A 23 5.41 -9.80 -9.05
C GLY A 23 4.93 -8.86 -7.94
N VAL A 24 4.50 -9.41 -6.80
CA VAL A 24 4.12 -8.61 -5.63
C VAL A 24 5.38 -8.17 -4.90
N VAL A 25 5.57 -6.86 -4.77
CA VAL A 25 6.75 -6.23 -4.13
C VAL A 25 6.49 -5.85 -2.67
N GLY A 26 5.23 -5.59 -2.30
CA GLY A 26 4.81 -5.22 -0.95
C GLY A 26 3.47 -5.85 -0.57
N THR A 27 3.23 -6.07 0.73
CA THR A 27 1.93 -6.60 1.21
C THR A 27 1.15 -5.51 1.93
N THR A 28 -0.08 -5.29 1.50
CA THR A 28 -1.04 -4.39 2.17
C THR A 28 -1.73 -5.11 3.33
N SER A 29 -2.32 -4.34 4.23
CA SER A 29 -3.19 -4.76 5.32
C SER A 29 -4.38 -5.62 4.88
N SER A 30 -4.86 -5.45 3.64
CA SER A 30 -5.90 -6.31 3.03
C SER A 30 -5.37 -7.68 2.59
N GLY A 31 -4.06 -7.90 2.57
CA GLY A 31 -3.43 -9.12 2.08
C GLY A 31 -3.39 -9.26 0.56
N MET A 32 -3.92 -8.29 -0.19
CA MET A 32 -3.93 -8.33 -1.66
C MET A 32 -2.55 -8.04 -2.26
N GLY A 33 -1.75 -7.20 -1.61
CA GLY A 33 -0.39 -6.87 -2.04
C GLY A 33 -0.31 -5.92 -3.23
N VAL A 34 0.87 -5.29 -3.37
CA VAL A 34 1.22 -4.27 -4.35
C VAL A 34 2.07 -4.90 -5.45
N ALA A 35 1.67 -4.71 -6.70
CA ALA A 35 2.43 -5.11 -7.88
C ALA A 35 2.62 -3.87 -8.75
N VAL A 36 3.86 -3.40 -8.85
CA VAL A 36 4.27 -2.23 -9.64
C VAL A 36 5.49 -2.61 -10.48
N PRO A 37 5.80 -1.88 -11.57
CA PRO A 37 7.08 -2.03 -12.24
C PRO A 37 8.21 -1.92 -11.22
N TYR A 38 9.07 -2.94 -11.18
CA TYR A 38 10.21 -3.01 -10.29
C TYR A 38 11.42 -3.50 -11.07
N ASP A 39 12.41 -2.64 -11.20
CA ASP A 39 13.68 -2.98 -11.81
C ASP A 39 14.60 -3.60 -10.75
N LYS A 40 15.00 -4.84 -10.99
CA LYS A 40 15.84 -5.60 -10.06
C LYS A 40 17.31 -5.22 -10.13
N GLU A 41 17.77 -4.59 -11.22
CA GLU A 41 19.17 -4.20 -11.36
C GLU A 41 19.44 -2.90 -10.61
N SER A 42 18.54 -1.92 -10.74
CA SER A 42 18.62 -0.64 -10.03
C SER A 42 17.92 -0.64 -8.67
N GLU A 43 17.14 -1.69 -8.36
CA GLU A 43 16.28 -1.80 -7.17
C GLU A 43 15.20 -0.70 -7.08
N MET A 44 14.77 -0.17 -8.24
CA MET A 44 13.85 0.96 -8.35
C MET A 44 12.40 0.53 -8.62
N GLY A 45 11.44 1.33 -8.14
CA GLY A 45 10.00 1.16 -8.32
C GLY A 45 9.26 0.85 -7.01
N TYR A 46 9.97 0.34 -6.01
CA TYR A 46 9.42 0.07 -4.67
C TYR A 46 10.53 0.05 -3.62
N ARG A 47 10.31 0.80 -2.54
CA ARG A 47 11.06 0.66 -1.29
C ARG A 47 10.13 0.43 -0.11
N LYS A 48 10.63 -0.33 0.86
CA LYS A 48 9.92 -0.56 2.11
C LYS A 48 10.05 0.65 3.03
N LEU A 49 8.92 1.20 3.48
CA LEU A 49 8.89 2.25 4.49
C LEU A 49 9.28 1.71 5.88
N HIS A 50 9.75 2.61 6.75
CA HIS A 50 10.22 2.25 8.10
C HIS A 50 9.10 1.69 9.01
N LEU A 51 7.83 2.04 8.76
CA LEU A 51 6.65 1.43 9.38
C LEU A 51 5.74 0.79 8.33
N THR A 52 5.44 -0.51 8.50
CA THR A 52 4.53 -1.27 7.63
C THR A 52 3.77 -2.32 8.44
N GLY A 53 2.68 -2.86 7.90
CA GLY A 53 1.96 -4.00 8.48
C GLY A 53 1.46 -3.77 9.90
N LYS A 54 1.89 -4.61 10.85
CA LYS A 54 1.43 -4.55 12.26
C LYS A 54 1.86 -3.27 12.98
N GLU A 55 3.07 -2.76 12.71
CA GLU A 55 3.56 -1.56 13.38
C GLU A 55 2.84 -0.30 12.88
N LEU A 56 2.57 -0.22 11.57
CA LEU A 56 1.71 0.84 11.01
C LEU A 56 0.31 0.77 11.62
N ARG A 57 -0.31 -0.43 11.67
CA ARG A 57 -1.63 -0.61 12.29
C ARG A 57 -1.65 -0.12 13.74
N ARG A 58 -0.64 -0.46 14.55
CA ARG A 58 -0.52 0.03 15.93
C ARG A 58 -0.41 1.56 16.01
N LEU A 59 0.29 2.20 15.09
CA LEU A 59 0.34 3.66 15.03
C LEU A 59 -1.04 4.26 14.74
N LEU A 60 -1.75 3.74 13.74
CA LEU A 60 -3.09 4.21 13.37
C LEU A 60 -4.10 3.99 14.49
N ASP A 61 -4.07 2.83 15.14
CA ASP A 61 -4.91 2.52 16.31
C ASP A 61 -4.65 3.51 17.47
N ARG A 62 -3.38 3.89 17.70
CA ARG A 62 -3.02 4.90 18.71
C ARG A 62 -3.58 6.28 18.35
N ILE A 63 -3.54 6.69 17.08
CA ILE A 63 -4.09 7.97 16.62
C ILE A 63 -5.62 8.00 16.83
N LEU A 64 -6.31 6.90 16.52
CA LEU A 64 -7.77 6.78 16.69
C LEU A 64 -8.17 6.82 18.16
N ALA A 65 -7.46 6.08 19.03
CA ALA A 65 -7.75 6.01 20.45
C ALA A 65 -7.38 7.30 21.22
N ALA A 66 -6.47 8.12 20.67
CA ALA A 66 -5.99 9.32 21.36
C ALA A 66 -7.07 10.42 21.46
N PRO A 67 -7.15 11.12 22.61
CA PRO A 67 -8.01 12.29 22.74
C PRO A 67 -7.51 13.43 21.83
N PRO A 68 -8.37 14.39 21.44
CA PRO A 68 -8.00 15.47 20.53
C PRO A 68 -6.74 16.26 20.94
N SER A 69 -6.48 16.41 22.24
CA SER A 69 -5.31 17.10 22.80
C SER A 69 -3.98 16.36 22.59
N GLU A 70 -4.01 15.04 22.41
CA GLU A 70 -2.81 14.20 22.26
C GLU A 70 -2.66 13.62 20.87
N ARG A 71 -3.73 13.63 20.07
CA ARG A 71 -3.75 13.13 18.69
C ARG A 71 -2.65 13.74 17.82
N SER A 72 -2.37 15.03 17.97
CA SER A 72 -1.33 15.72 17.19
C SER A 72 0.07 15.13 17.38
N LYS A 73 0.38 14.58 18.56
CA LYS A 73 1.69 13.97 18.81
C LYS A 73 1.86 12.67 18.03
N HIS A 74 0.81 11.84 17.98
CA HIS A 74 0.83 10.60 17.22
C HIS A 74 0.67 10.83 15.71
N GLN A 75 -0.01 11.92 15.33
CA GLN A 75 -0.12 12.33 13.95
C GLN A 75 1.26 12.68 13.35
N ALA A 76 2.16 13.27 14.14
CA ALA A 76 3.52 13.59 13.69
C ALA A 76 4.30 12.34 13.19
N ASP A 77 4.14 11.18 13.84
CA ASP A 77 4.75 9.93 13.39
C ASP A 77 4.20 9.48 12.03
N LEU A 78 2.89 9.69 11.79
CA LEU A 78 2.27 9.38 10.49
C LEU A 78 2.69 10.39 9.42
N ASP A 79 2.79 11.67 9.76
CA ASP A 79 3.22 12.72 8.85
C ASP A 79 4.69 12.50 8.41
N GLU A 80 5.55 12.03 9.32
CA GLU A 80 6.90 11.60 8.97
C GLU A 80 6.89 10.44 7.97
N LEU A 81 6.06 9.42 8.20
CA LEU A 81 5.91 8.29 7.28
C LEU A 81 5.43 8.73 5.89
N ILE A 82 4.51 9.70 5.83
CA ILE A 82 4.05 10.33 4.58
C ILE A 82 5.20 11.07 3.90
N ASN A 83 6.03 11.80 4.65
CA ASN A 83 7.20 12.48 4.10
C ASN A 83 8.19 11.48 3.46
N TRP A 84 8.46 10.35 4.12
CA TRP A 84 9.26 9.27 3.54
C TRP A 84 8.66 8.67 2.26
N ALA A 85 7.32 8.55 2.20
CA ALA A 85 6.65 8.10 0.99
C ALA A 85 6.75 9.13 -0.16
N ASN A 86 6.75 10.43 0.15
CA ASN A 86 6.96 11.48 -0.85
C ASN A 86 8.40 11.48 -1.38
N ILE A 87 9.40 11.34 -0.50
CA ILE A 87 10.81 11.16 -0.91
C ILE A 87 10.94 9.94 -1.83
N ALA A 88 10.28 8.83 -1.49
CA ALA A 88 10.25 7.65 -2.36
C ALA A 88 9.66 7.96 -3.74
N ASN A 89 8.62 8.78 -3.82
CA ASN A 89 8.07 9.20 -5.11
C ASN A 89 9.08 10.04 -5.92
N ASP A 90 9.80 10.97 -5.31
CA ASP A 90 10.83 11.76 -5.99
C ASP A 90 11.97 10.88 -6.54
N GLU A 91 12.22 9.75 -5.87
CA GLU A 91 13.21 8.74 -6.26
C GLU A 91 12.59 7.59 -7.08
N SER A 92 11.42 7.80 -7.71
CA SER A 92 10.72 6.83 -8.57
C SER A 92 10.32 5.49 -7.93
N ASP A 93 10.28 5.41 -6.60
CA ASP A 93 9.80 4.27 -5.82
C ASP A 93 8.31 4.39 -5.48
N PHE A 94 7.47 4.59 -6.50
CA PHE A 94 6.05 4.91 -6.36
C PHE A 94 5.23 3.84 -5.62
N GLY A 95 5.70 2.58 -5.62
CA GLY A 95 5.04 1.49 -4.90
C GLY A 95 4.95 1.72 -3.38
N ALA A 96 5.84 2.53 -2.81
CA ALA A 96 5.85 2.85 -1.38
C ALA A 96 4.60 3.67 -0.98
N SER A 97 4.30 4.73 -1.72
CA SER A 97 3.13 5.58 -1.48
C SER A 97 1.83 4.85 -1.83
N LEU A 98 1.83 3.99 -2.86
CA LEU A 98 0.69 3.12 -3.17
C LEU A 98 0.35 2.18 -2.00
N GLN A 99 1.37 1.54 -1.41
CA GLN A 99 1.16 0.66 -0.25
C GLN A 99 0.61 1.44 0.95
N LEU A 100 1.23 2.57 1.30
CA LEU A 100 0.80 3.38 2.43
C LEU A 100 -0.62 3.90 2.25
N GLY A 101 -0.96 4.45 1.08
CA GLY A 101 -2.29 4.94 0.77
C GLY A 101 -3.35 3.85 0.86
N ALA A 102 -3.06 2.64 0.39
CA ALA A 102 -3.96 1.49 0.49
C ALA A 102 -4.15 1.03 1.96
N ASP A 103 -3.09 1.09 2.77
CA ASP A 103 -3.18 0.73 4.19
C ASP A 103 -3.99 1.74 5.00
N LEU A 104 -3.83 3.04 4.71
CA LEU A 104 -4.64 4.10 5.32
C LEU A 104 -6.11 4.00 4.93
N LEU A 105 -6.40 3.77 3.64
CA LEU A 105 -7.78 3.62 3.15
C LEU A 105 -8.51 2.44 3.79
N ASN A 106 -7.81 1.32 4.01
CA ASN A 106 -8.38 0.11 4.60
C ASN A 106 -8.46 0.14 6.13
N HIS A 107 -8.08 1.25 6.77
CA HIS A 107 -8.03 1.35 8.23
C HIS A 107 -9.24 2.10 8.81
N ASP A 108 -9.37 3.40 8.54
CA ASP A 108 -10.45 4.24 9.08
C ASP A 108 -10.68 5.51 8.23
N GLU A 109 -11.90 6.06 8.25
CA GLU A 109 -12.27 7.27 7.51
C GLU A 109 -11.48 8.52 7.92
N LEU A 110 -10.97 8.56 9.17
CA LEU A 110 -10.10 9.62 9.66
C LEU A 110 -8.88 9.84 8.75
N PHE A 111 -8.40 8.77 8.10
CA PHE A 111 -7.22 8.80 7.25
C PHE A 111 -7.54 9.02 5.76
N ALA A 112 -8.81 9.23 5.39
CA ALA A 112 -9.24 9.29 3.99
C ALA A 112 -8.53 10.39 3.18
N ALA A 113 -8.26 11.55 3.79
CA ALA A 113 -7.54 12.64 3.12
C ALA A 113 -6.09 12.26 2.77
N HIS A 114 -5.36 11.67 3.73
CA HIS A 114 -4.00 11.18 3.52
C HIS A 114 -3.97 10.01 2.53
N ALA A 115 -4.92 9.09 2.64
CA ALA A 115 -5.07 7.98 1.70
C ALA A 115 -5.30 8.50 0.26
N ALA A 116 -6.21 9.46 0.08
CA ALA A 116 -6.48 10.06 -1.22
C ALA A 116 -5.26 10.78 -1.80
N GLN A 117 -4.49 11.50 -0.97
CA GLN A 117 -3.24 12.13 -1.40
C GLN A 117 -2.25 11.07 -1.91
N MET A 118 -1.96 10.04 -1.10
CA MET A 118 -0.98 9.00 -1.44
C MET A 118 -1.40 8.21 -2.67
N LEU A 119 -2.66 7.76 -2.73
CA LEU A 119 -3.18 6.97 -3.85
C LEU A 119 -3.25 7.80 -5.14
N ARG A 120 -3.70 9.06 -5.08
CA ARG A 120 -3.73 9.93 -6.26
C ARG A 120 -2.33 10.11 -6.84
N THR A 121 -1.35 10.46 -6.00
CA THR A 121 0.03 10.65 -6.45
C THR A 121 0.59 9.35 -7.03
N ALA A 122 0.45 8.22 -6.33
CA ALA A 122 0.98 6.94 -6.79
C ALA A 122 0.37 6.52 -8.14
N TYR A 123 -0.96 6.56 -8.29
CA TYR A 123 -1.62 6.18 -9.53
C TYR A 123 -1.37 7.15 -10.70
N SER A 124 -0.95 8.38 -10.43
CA SER A 124 -0.56 9.33 -11.47
C SER A 124 0.88 9.13 -11.96
N LEU A 125 1.74 8.49 -11.16
CA LEU A 125 3.16 8.27 -11.47
C LEU A 125 3.45 6.86 -12.02
N LEU A 126 2.55 5.91 -11.79
CA LEU A 126 2.58 4.53 -12.32
C LEU A 126 1.98 4.44 -13.73
#